data_AF-A0A352FJD0-F1
#
_entry.id   AF-A0A352FJD0-F1
#
_cell.length_a   1.000
_cell.length_b   1.000
_cell.length_c   1.000
_cell.angle_alpha   90.00
_cell.angle_beta   90.00
_cell.angle_gamma   90.00
#
_symmetry.space_group_name_H-M   'P 1'
#
loop_
_entity.id
_entity.type
_entity.pdbx_description
1 polymer ?
#
loop_
_entity_poly.entity_id
_entity_poly.type
_entity_poly.pdbx_seq_one_letter_code
_entity_poly.pdbx_strand_id
1 'polypeptide(L)'
;VLDFMARKISAVPNGGLNFVDVRDTAEAFRAAMQKGRHGERYLLGAVNWTFVKFFDRLERLTKVASPRLAFPSKFAIAGAQVIDSLFRQWNFTSPVQADEVAMAEYFWYFNHNKARRELGFTPRDPGDTLNDTVQYVRENFLGGK
;
A
#
# COMPACT_ATOMS: atom_id res chain seq x y z
N VAL A 1 6.90 1.99 -2.78
CA VAL A 1 7.60 1.64 -4.04
C VAL A 1 9.06 2.06 -4.02
N LEU A 2 9.37 3.32 -3.68
CA LEU A 2 10.76 3.80 -3.55
C LEU A 2 11.62 2.91 -2.63
N ASP A 3 11.18 2.67 -1.40
CA ASP A 3 11.96 1.86 -0.44
C ASP A 3 12.14 0.40 -0.89
N PHE A 4 11.14 -0.15 -1.60
CA PHE A 4 11.26 -1.46 -2.24
C PHE A 4 12.39 -1.44 -3.29
N MET A 5 12.37 -0.46 -4.19
CA MET A 5 13.37 -0.32 -5.25
C MET A 5 14.77 0.01 -4.71
N ALA A 6 14.84 0.71 -3.57
CA ALA A 6 16.06 1.00 -2.84
C ALA A 6 16.52 -0.17 -1.94
N ARG A 7 15.85 -1.34 -1.98
CA ARG A 7 16.15 -2.54 -1.18
C ARG A 7 16.16 -2.31 0.34
N LYS A 8 15.32 -1.40 0.83
CA LYS A 8 15.18 -1.10 2.26
C LYS A 8 14.12 -1.95 2.96
N ILE A 9 13.36 -2.76 2.22
CA ILE A 9 12.30 -3.63 2.77
C ILE A 9 12.85 -5.04 2.91
N SER A 10 13.06 -5.48 4.15
CA SER A 10 13.63 -6.79 4.49
C SER A 10 12.59 -7.86 4.85
N ALA A 11 11.40 -7.43 5.28
CA ALA A 11 10.30 -8.31 5.68
C ALA A 11 8.99 -7.89 5.03
N VAL A 12 8.08 -8.85 4.85
CA VAL A 12 6.75 -8.66 4.30
C VAL A 12 5.69 -8.98 5.36
N PRO A 13 4.72 -8.10 5.60
CA PRO A 13 3.59 -8.38 6.49
C PRO A 13 2.69 -9.50 5.94
N ASN A 14 1.99 -10.22 6.82
CA ASN A 14 1.07 -11.29 6.38
C ASN A 14 -0.26 -10.76 5.83
N GLY A 15 -0.59 -9.50 6.10
CA GLY A 15 -1.87 -8.91 5.77
C GLY A 15 -2.05 -8.58 4.29
N GLY A 16 -3.02 -7.71 4.05
CA GLY A 16 -3.37 -7.32 2.69
C GLY A 16 -3.86 -5.88 2.63
N LEU A 17 -3.77 -5.33 1.43
CA LEU A 17 -4.20 -3.98 1.10
C LEU A 17 -5.24 -3.99 -0.01
N ASN A 18 -6.04 -2.95 -0.03
CA ASN A 18 -6.68 -2.53 -1.26
C ASN A 18 -5.80 -1.50 -1.97
N PHE A 19 -5.59 -1.68 -3.27
CA PHE A 19 -4.76 -0.81 -4.09
C PHE A 19 -5.60 -0.15 -5.19
N VAL A 20 -5.36 1.14 -5.43
CA VAL A 20 -6.07 1.97 -6.40
C VAL A 20 -5.19 3.11 -6.90
N ASP A 21 -5.39 3.54 -8.14
CA ASP A 21 -4.73 4.72 -8.68
C ASP A 21 -5.28 6.01 -8.04
N VAL A 22 -4.38 6.93 -7.71
CA VAL A 22 -4.77 8.26 -7.20
C VAL A 22 -5.57 9.07 -8.21
N ARG A 23 -5.31 8.90 -9.51
CA ARG A 23 -6.02 9.58 -10.60
C ARG A 23 -7.46 9.07 -10.71
N ASP A 24 -7.69 7.76 -10.54
CA ASP A 24 -9.05 7.20 -10.50
C ASP A 24 -9.83 7.67 -9.28
N THR A 25 -9.14 7.79 -8.13
CA THR A 25 -9.73 8.33 -6.90
C THR A 25 -10.13 9.79 -7.06
N ALA A 26 -9.29 10.61 -7.71
CA ALA A 26 -9.60 12.02 -7.99
C ALA A 26 -10.82 12.17 -8.90
N GLU A 27 -10.91 11.35 -9.95
CA GLU A 27 -12.09 11.29 -10.82
C GLU A 27 -13.35 10.87 -10.07
N ALA A 28 -13.22 9.92 -9.14
CA ALA A 28 -14.33 9.50 -8.28
C ALA A 28 -14.81 10.63 -7.35
N PHE A 29 -13.91 11.45 -6.81
CA PHE A 29 -14.30 12.62 -6.01
C PHE A 29 -15.09 13.63 -6.84
N ARG A 30 -14.65 13.91 -8.07
CA ARG A 30 -15.39 14.77 -9.00
C ARG A 30 -16.78 14.21 -9.29
N ALA A 31 -16.89 12.90 -9.52
CA ALA A 31 -18.17 12.23 -9.74
C ALA A 31 -19.06 12.26 -8.48
N ALA A 32 -18.48 12.12 -7.28
CA ALA A 32 -19.18 12.18 -6.01
C ALA A 32 -19.79 13.56 -5.74
N MET A 33 -19.14 14.64 -6.19
CA MET A 33 -19.72 15.99 -6.07
C MET A 33 -21.00 16.17 -6.88
N GLN A 34 -21.18 15.40 -7.97
CA GLN A 34 -22.33 15.50 -8.87
C GLN A 34 -23.41 14.46 -8.57
N LYS A 35 -23.00 13.23 -8.24
CA LYS A 35 -23.88 12.05 -8.13
C LYS A 35 -23.93 11.45 -6.73
N GLY A 36 -23.02 11.85 -5.85
CA GLY A 36 -22.99 11.38 -4.47
C GLY A 36 -24.24 11.82 -3.72
N ARG A 37 -24.64 11.00 -2.76
CA ARG A 37 -25.78 11.30 -1.88
C ARG A 37 -25.31 11.74 -0.50
N HIS A 38 -26.06 12.64 0.13
CA HIS A 38 -25.78 13.08 1.49
C HIS A 38 -25.80 11.90 2.48
N GLY A 39 -24.86 11.89 3.42
CA GLY A 39 -24.72 10.83 4.43
C GLY A 39 -24.12 9.52 3.92
N GLU A 40 -23.90 9.38 2.60
CA GLU A 40 -23.45 8.13 2.02
C GLU A 40 -21.92 8.06 1.93
N ARG A 41 -21.37 6.86 2.19
CA ARG A 41 -19.94 6.55 2.05
C ARG A 41 -19.70 5.69 0.82
N TYR A 42 -18.61 5.99 0.11
CA TYR A 42 -18.18 5.31 -1.11
C TYR A 42 -16.74 4.84 -0.93
N LEU A 43 -16.51 3.52 -0.97
CA LEU A 43 -15.17 2.96 -0.90
C LEU A 43 -14.56 2.92 -2.30
N LEU A 44 -13.35 3.43 -2.43
CA LEU A 44 -12.63 3.59 -3.69
C LEU A 44 -11.43 2.67 -3.68
N GLY A 45 -11.49 1.63 -4.51
CA GLY A 45 -10.50 0.56 -4.53
C GLY A 45 -10.50 -0.18 -5.85
N ALA A 46 -9.36 -0.64 -6.35
CA ALA A 46 -9.32 -1.43 -7.59
C ALA A 46 -9.21 -2.93 -7.30
N VAL A 47 -8.25 -3.31 -6.44
CA VAL A 47 -7.91 -4.71 -6.18
C VAL A 47 -7.58 -4.94 -4.71
N ASN A 48 -7.97 -6.11 -4.20
CA ASN A 48 -7.56 -6.62 -2.89
C ASN A 48 -6.38 -7.58 -3.09
N TRP A 49 -5.18 -7.23 -2.62
CA TRP A 49 -3.97 -8.04 -2.72
C TRP A 49 -3.29 -8.23 -1.37
N THR A 50 -2.67 -9.39 -1.18
CA THR A 50 -1.71 -9.56 -0.08
C THR A 50 -0.49 -8.67 -0.34
N PHE A 51 0.24 -8.30 0.71
CA PHE A 51 1.51 -7.59 0.54
C PHE A 51 2.50 -8.39 -0.32
N VAL A 52 2.55 -9.71 -0.15
CA VAL A 52 3.35 -10.61 -1.01
C VAL A 52 3.00 -10.42 -2.48
N LYS A 53 1.71 -10.49 -2.85
CA LYS A 53 1.26 -10.32 -4.24
C LYS A 53 1.57 -8.93 -4.79
N PHE A 54 1.49 -7.90 -3.96
CA PHE A 54 1.87 -6.54 -4.34
C PHE A 54 3.37 -6.44 -4.65
N PHE A 55 4.23 -6.99 -3.79
CA PHE A 55 5.67 -6.99 -4.01
C PHE A 55 6.10 -7.89 -5.18
N ASP A 56 5.47 -9.05 -5.38
CA ASP A 56 5.75 -9.90 -6.55
C ASP A 56 5.44 -9.18 -7.87
N ARG A 57 4.39 -8.35 -7.89
CA ARG A 57 4.07 -7.51 -9.05
C ARG A 57 5.15 -6.46 -9.28
N LEU A 58 5.66 -5.84 -8.22
CA LEU A 58 6.78 -4.92 -8.33
C LEU A 58 8.05 -5.63 -8.79
N GLU A 59 8.39 -6.82 -8.27
CA GLU A 59 9.54 -7.61 -8.71
C GLU A 59 9.51 -7.86 -10.22
N ARG A 60 8.34 -8.22 -10.78
CA ARG A 60 8.22 -8.44 -12.22
C ARG A 60 8.57 -7.20 -13.05
N LEU A 61 8.20 -6.01 -12.58
CA LEU A 61 8.41 -4.71 -13.24
C LEU A 61 9.83 -4.16 -13.01
N THR A 62 10.37 -4.31 -11.80
CA THR A 62 11.62 -3.65 -11.39
C THR A 62 12.83 -4.57 -11.47
N LYS A 63 12.63 -5.89 -11.47
CA LYS A 63 13.65 -6.94 -11.27
C LYS A 63 14.36 -6.88 -9.92
N VAL A 64 13.80 -6.14 -8.96
CA VAL A 64 14.22 -6.16 -7.56
C VAL A 64 13.48 -7.30 -6.86
N ALA A 65 14.21 -8.16 -6.15
CA ALA A 65 13.61 -9.33 -5.50
C ALA A 65 12.54 -8.93 -4.47
N SER A 66 11.39 -9.61 -4.50
CA SER A 66 10.32 -9.49 -3.52
C SER A 66 10.81 -9.95 -2.13
N PRO A 67 10.51 -9.22 -1.03
CA PRO A 67 10.77 -9.70 0.32
C PRO A 67 9.98 -10.99 0.57
N ARG A 68 10.68 -12.05 0.97
CA ARG A 68 10.08 -13.36 1.26
C ARG A 68 9.99 -13.69 2.75
N LEU A 69 10.63 -12.89 3.58
CA LEU A 69 10.65 -13.12 5.02
C LEU A 69 9.35 -12.60 5.62
N ALA A 70 8.46 -13.51 5.98
CA ALA A 70 7.26 -13.24 6.76
C ALA A 70 7.43 -13.84 8.16
N PHE A 71 7.25 -13.03 9.20
CA PHE A 71 7.25 -13.49 10.58
C PHE A 71 5.83 -13.81 11.01
N PRO A 72 5.60 -14.79 11.91
CA PRO A 72 4.31 -14.93 12.56
C PRO A 72 3.95 -13.61 13.27
N SER A 73 2.71 -13.13 13.09
CA SER A 73 2.28 -11.78 13.49
C SER A 73 2.62 -11.44 14.94
N LYS A 74 2.51 -12.41 15.86
CA LYS A 74 2.87 -12.24 17.28
C LYS A 74 4.34 -11.83 17.47
N PHE A 75 5.26 -12.44 16.72
CA PHE A 75 6.68 -12.10 16.80
C PHE A 75 6.99 -10.78 16.11
N ALA A 76 6.33 -10.49 14.99
CA ALA A 76 6.49 -9.20 14.29
C ALA A 76 6.08 -8.04 15.22
N ILE A 77 4.90 -8.14 15.84
CA ILE A 77 4.37 -7.11 16.75
C ILE A 77 5.23 -6.99 18.01
N ALA A 78 5.58 -8.12 18.65
CA ALA A 78 6.41 -8.09 19.85
C ALA A 78 7.80 -7.51 19.57
N GLY A 79 8.43 -7.89 18.45
CA GLY A 79 9.71 -7.34 18.03
C GLY A 79 9.63 -5.83 17.77
N ALA A 80 8.58 -5.37 17.09
CA ALA A 80 8.37 -3.95 16.84
C ALA A 80 8.14 -3.15 18.14
N GLN A 81 7.39 -3.70 19.11
CA GLN A 81 7.20 -3.07 20.43
C GLN A 81 8.50 -2.93 21.21
N VAL A 82 9.37 -3.94 21.16
CA VAL A 82 10.69 -3.90 21.80
C VAL A 82 11.56 -2.82 21.15
N ILE A 83 11.62 -2.78 19.81
CA ILE A 83 12.38 -1.76 19.07
C ILE A 83 11.85 -0.36 19.39
N ASP A 84 10.54 -0.12 19.27
CA ASP A 84 9.95 1.20 19.53
C ASP A 84 10.22 1.67 20.97
N SER A 85 10.11 0.75 21.95
CA SER A 85 10.38 1.07 23.35
C SER A 85 11.85 1.44 23.60
N LEU A 86 12.80 0.71 23.00
CA LEU A 86 14.23 0.98 23.12
C LEU A 86 14.61 2.34 22.50
N PHE A 87 14.08 2.65 21.32
CA PHE A 87 14.35 3.92 20.64
C PHE A 87 13.76 5.11 21.40
N ARG A 88 12.52 4.98 21.91
CA ARG A 88 11.90 6.00 22.76
C ARG A 88 12.68 6.24 24.05
N GLN A 89 13.20 5.18 24.68
CA GLN A 89 14.03 5.29 25.88
C GLN A 89 15.29 6.14 25.63
N TRP A 90 15.81 6.16 24.39
CA TRP A 90 16.99 6.92 24.00
C TRP A 90 16.65 8.23 23.25
N ASN A 91 15.40 8.70 23.29
CA ASN A 91 14.92 9.89 22.56
C ASN A 91 15.19 9.87 21.05
N PHE A 92 15.29 8.68 20.44
CA PHE A 92 15.39 8.52 18.99
C PHE A 92 14.03 8.16 18.38
N THR A 93 13.82 8.57 17.13
CA THR A 93 12.66 8.15 16.35
C THR A 93 12.80 6.67 15.97
N SER A 94 11.83 5.84 16.32
CA SER A 94 11.84 4.43 15.94
C SER A 94 11.73 4.29 14.42
N PRO A 95 12.58 3.47 13.77
CA PRO A 95 12.45 3.16 12.34
C PRO A 95 11.26 2.24 12.03
N VAL A 96 10.64 1.64 13.07
CA VAL A 96 9.52 0.72 12.95
C VAL A 96 8.51 1.04 14.06
N GLN A 97 7.34 1.57 13.69
CA GLN A 97 6.28 1.81 14.66
C GLN A 97 5.46 0.54 14.85
N ALA A 98 5.26 0.12 16.11
CA ALA A 98 4.65 -1.17 16.41
C ALA A 98 3.17 -1.25 15.99
N ASP A 99 2.47 -0.11 16.02
CA ASP A 99 1.11 0.04 15.52
C ASP A 99 1.05 -0.12 13.99
N GLU A 100 1.97 0.46 13.23
CA GLU A 100 2.07 0.27 11.78
C GLU A 100 2.27 -1.21 11.42
N VAL A 101 3.12 -1.93 12.16
CA VAL A 101 3.33 -3.37 11.98
C VAL A 101 2.05 -4.15 12.28
N ALA A 102 1.39 -3.86 13.41
CA ALA A 102 0.12 -4.52 13.75
C ALA A 102 -0.95 -4.24 12.69
N MET A 103 -1.02 -3.01 12.18
CA MET A 103 -1.95 -2.60 11.13
C MET A 103 -1.69 -3.33 9.81
N ALA A 104 -0.43 -3.55 9.46
CA ALA A 104 -0.06 -4.26 8.23
C ALA A 104 -0.37 -5.77 8.26
N GLU A 105 -0.66 -6.35 9.43
CA GLU A 105 -1.09 -7.74 9.57
C GLU A 105 -2.58 -7.95 9.23
N TYR A 106 -3.39 -6.88 9.19
CA TYR A 106 -4.80 -6.98 8.81
C TYR A 106 -4.99 -7.02 7.29
N PHE A 107 -6.09 -7.63 6.86
CA PHE A 107 -6.54 -7.63 5.48
C PHE A 107 -7.49 -6.45 5.24
N TRP A 108 -6.94 -5.31 4.83
CA TRP A 108 -7.67 -4.07 4.51
C TRP A 108 -8.43 -4.17 3.18
N TYR A 109 -9.23 -5.22 3.06
CA TYR A 109 -9.99 -5.52 1.87
C TYR A 109 -11.37 -4.92 1.95
N PHE A 110 -11.82 -4.40 0.82
CA PHE A 110 -13.15 -3.86 0.70
C PHE A 110 -13.70 -3.96 -0.71
N ASN A 111 -15.00 -3.68 -0.82
CA ASN A 111 -15.76 -3.77 -2.04
C ASN A 111 -16.22 -2.37 -2.49
N HIS A 112 -15.90 -2.01 -3.73
CA HIS A 112 -16.23 -0.71 -4.33
C HIS A 112 -17.52 -0.71 -5.19
N ASN A 113 -18.33 -1.77 -5.14
CA ASN A 113 -19.53 -1.95 -5.97
C ASN A 113 -20.52 -0.79 -5.84
N LYS A 114 -20.63 -0.18 -4.65
CA LYS A 114 -21.46 1.00 -4.44
C LYS A 114 -20.95 2.19 -5.24
N ALA A 115 -19.65 2.48 -5.17
CA ALA A 115 -19.01 3.54 -5.96
C ALA A 115 -19.15 3.27 -7.47
N ARG A 116 -19.00 2.01 -7.89
CA ARG A 116 -19.22 1.62 -9.29
C ARG A 116 -20.64 1.92 -9.76
N ARG A 117 -21.65 1.45 -9.01
CA ARG A 117 -23.06 1.60 -9.40
C ARG A 117 -23.52 3.05 -9.39
N GLU A 118 -23.10 3.83 -8.40
CA GLU A 118 -23.71 5.13 -8.12
C GLU A 118 -22.86 6.31 -8.61
N LEU A 119 -21.54 6.15 -8.64
CA LEU A 119 -20.62 7.18 -9.13
C LEU A 119 -20.10 6.88 -10.54
N GLY A 120 -20.28 5.65 -11.04
CA GLY A 120 -19.64 5.19 -12.27
C GLY A 120 -18.15 4.88 -12.10
N PHE A 121 -17.71 4.67 -10.85
CA PHE A 121 -16.30 4.41 -10.54
C PHE A 121 -15.82 3.10 -11.19
N THR A 122 -14.89 3.22 -12.13
CA THR A 122 -14.31 2.12 -12.90
C THR A 122 -12.79 2.29 -12.90
N PRO A 123 -12.09 1.75 -11.89
CA PRO A 123 -10.65 1.91 -11.79
C PRO A 123 -9.92 1.16 -12.92
N ARG A 124 -8.75 1.67 -13.32
CA ARG A 124 -7.90 1.07 -14.34
C ARG A 124 -7.22 -0.22 -13.86
N ASP A 125 -6.49 -0.88 -14.76
CA ASP A 125 -5.67 -2.01 -14.36
C ASP A 125 -4.56 -1.52 -13.40
N PRO A 126 -4.43 -2.10 -12.19
CA PRO A 126 -3.45 -1.62 -11.24
C PRO A 126 -1.99 -1.91 -11.66
N GLY A 127 -1.77 -2.73 -12.69
CA GLY A 127 -0.49 -2.89 -13.35
C GLY A 127 -0.01 -1.61 -14.04
N ASP A 128 -0.91 -0.84 -14.64
CA ASP A 128 -0.60 0.46 -15.26
C ASP A 128 -0.14 1.44 -14.18
N THR A 129 -0.87 1.53 -13.07
CA THR A 129 -0.49 2.36 -11.91
C THR A 129 0.87 1.96 -11.36
N LEU A 130 1.15 0.66 -11.20
CA LEU A 130 2.45 0.21 -10.72
C LEU A 130 3.58 0.57 -11.69
N ASN A 131 3.36 0.38 -12.99
CA ASN A 131 4.34 0.72 -14.02
C ASN A 131 4.64 2.22 -14.01
N ASP A 132 3.62 3.07 -14.06
CA ASP A 132 3.76 4.52 -14.01
C ASP A 132 4.50 4.96 -12.74
N THR A 133 4.16 4.38 -11.59
CA THR A 133 4.82 4.69 -10.31
C THR A 133 6.30 4.28 -10.34
N VAL A 134 6.63 3.12 -10.90
CA VAL A 134 8.01 2.64 -11.02
C VAL A 134 8.82 3.56 -11.93
N GLN A 135 8.28 3.98 -13.08
CA GLN A 135 8.97 4.91 -13.99
C GLN A 135 9.20 6.26 -13.31
N TYR A 136 8.17 6.82 -12.69
CA TYR A 136 8.28 8.07 -11.94
C TYR A 136 9.36 8.01 -10.85
N VAL A 137 9.41 6.91 -10.09
CA VAL A 137 10.44 6.71 -9.05
C VAL A 137 11.86 6.62 -9.63
N ARG A 138 12.04 5.91 -10.76
CA ARG A 138 13.35 5.82 -11.44
C ARG A 138 13.85 7.18 -11.89
N GLU A 139 12.99 7.95 -12.56
CA GLU A 139 13.34 9.24 -13.14
C GLU A 139 13.65 10.30 -12.07
N ASN A 140 12.90 10.31 -10.96
CA ASN A 140 12.92 11.43 -10.02
C ASN A 140 13.70 11.16 -8.72
N PHE A 141 13.92 9.90 -8.33
CA PHE A 141 14.47 9.59 -6.99
C PHE A 141 15.68 8.65 -6.99
N LEU A 142 15.85 7.84 -8.03
CA LEU A 142 16.96 6.87 -8.10
C LEU A 142 18.04 7.27 -9.11
N GLY A 143 17.89 8.44 -9.75
CA GLY A 143 18.73 8.89 -10.86
C GLY A 143 18.42 8.11 -12.13
N GLY A 144 17.74 8.76 -13.08
CA GLY A 144 17.77 8.30 -14.46
C GLY A 144 19.22 8.30 -14.96
N LYS A 145 19.60 7.28 -15.72
CA LYS A 145 20.79 7.41 -16.58
C LYS A 145 20.59 8.56 -17.55
#